data_AF-A0AAX3NWV4-F1
#
_entry.id   AF-A0AAX3NWV4-F1
#
_cell.length_a   1.000
_cell.length_b   1.000
_cell.length_c   1.000
_cell.angle_alpha   90.00
_cell.angle_beta   90.00
_cell.angle_gamma   90.00
#
_symmetry.space_group_name_H-M   'P 1'
#
loop_
_entity.id
_entity.type
_entity.pdbx_description
1 polymer ?
#
loop_
_entity_poly.entity_id
_entity_poly.type
_entity_poly.pdbx_seq_one_letter_code
_entity_poly.pdbx_strand_id
1 'polypeptide(L)'
;MSGCRERVVPDDGRNENRWVALFTAAVLLCGVVGIYLRQAPDTPVAQTPDLTPAGRQQLTELVIALDEAGFMASDGHWPALAAMEQALIPPFSEGGWQELANGCWLGPRVGQPDARWLVSLPANAIFLDGEEASGIPDCTTPLHWILMTP
;
A
#
# COMPACT_ATOMS: atom_id res chain seq x y z
N MET A 1 -64.34 -59.14 25.12
CA MET A 1 -63.25 -58.29 25.65
C MET A 1 -62.86 -57.33 24.53
N SER A 2 -63.33 -56.08 24.59
CA SER A 2 -63.09 -55.09 23.55
C SER A 2 -61.91 -54.23 23.96
N GLY A 3 -60.77 -54.38 23.29
CA GLY A 3 -59.59 -53.56 23.54
C GLY A 3 -59.72 -52.20 22.87
N CYS A 4 -59.61 -51.12 23.64
CA CYS A 4 -59.46 -49.78 23.09
C CYS A 4 -58.06 -49.63 22.47
N ARG A 5 -58.02 -49.28 21.19
CA ARG A 5 -56.77 -49.01 20.46
C ARG A 5 -56.52 -47.50 20.51
N GLU A 6 -55.54 -47.09 21.30
CA GLU A 6 -55.15 -45.68 21.40
C GLU A 6 -54.28 -45.29 20.19
N ARG A 7 -54.64 -44.17 19.55
CA ARG A 7 -53.92 -43.67 18.38
C ARG A 7 -52.82 -42.72 18.87
N VAL A 8 -51.60 -43.25 18.98
CA VAL A 8 -50.40 -42.44 19.22
C VAL A 8 -50.04 -41.73 17.91
N VAL A 9 -50.03 -40.40 17.93
CA VAL A 9 -49.52 -39.59 16.81
C VAL A 9 -47.99 -39.61 16.90
N PRO A 10 -47.27 -40.03 15.85
CA PRO A 10 -45.81 -39.95 15.87
C PRO A 10 -45.39 -38.48 15.96
N ASP A 11 -44.58 -38.16 16.96
CA ASP A 11 -43.97 -36.84 17.09
C ASP A 11 -42.82 -36.74 16.08
N ASP A 12 -43.15 -36.28 14.86
CA ASP A 12 -42.21 -36.26 13.74
C ASP A 12 -41.16 -35.13 13.81
N GLY A 13 -40.90 -34.54 14.99
CA GLY A 13 -39.84 -33.53 15.22
C GLY A 13 -39.92 -32.27 14.33
N ARG A 14 -41.01 -32.12 13.58
CA ARG A 14 -41.16 -31.13 12.50
C ARG A 14 -41.17 -29.71 13.03
N ASN A 15 -41.69 -29.49 14.25
CA ASN A 15 -41.66 -28.19 14.90
C ASN A 15 -40.28 -27.87 15.49
N GLU A 16 -39.57 -28.87 15.99
CA GLU A 16 -38.21 -28.74 16.50
C GLU A 16 -37.25 -28.29 15.39
N ASN A 17 -37.38 -28.89 14.19
CA ASN A 17 -36.61 -28.52 13.01
C ASN A 17 -36.88 -27.06 12.54
N ARG A 18 -38.09 -26.53 12.76
CA ARG A 18 -38.43 -25.14 12.39
C ARG A 18 -37.75 -24.12 13.30
N TRP A 19 -37.68 -24.40 14.59
CA TRP A 19 -36.99 -23.54 15.55
C TRP A 19 -35.48 -23.51 15.30
N VAL A 20 -34.88 -24.67 15.00
CA VAL A 20 -33.47 -24.76 14.63
C VAL A 20 -33.18 -23.99 13.34
N ALA A 21 -34.05 -24.10 12.33
CA ALA A 21 -33.92 -23.35 11.09
C ALA A 21 -34.01 -21.83 11.30
N LEU A 22 -34.97 -21.36 12.11
CA LEU A 22 -35.12 -19.95 12.45
C LEU A 22 -33.92 -19.40 13.21
N PHE A 23 -33.40 -20.16 14.18
CA PHE A 23 -32.23 -19.77 14.94
C PHE A 23 -30.99 -19.66 14.05
N THR A 24 -30.77 -20.65 13.18
CA THR A 24 -29.68 -20.64 12.20
C THR A 24 -29.77 -19.43 11.28
N ALA A 25 -30.97 -19.14 10.76
CA ALA A 25 -31.20 -17.97 9.90
C ALA A 25 -30.90 -16.65 10.63
N ALA A 26 -31.28 -16.53 11.89
CA ALA A 26 -31.00 -15.35 12.71
C ALA A 26 -29.49 -15.15 12.93
N VAL A 27 -28.75 -16.22 13.25
CA VAL A 27 -27.29 -16.16 13.42
C VAL A 27 -26.60 -15.74 12.12
N LEU A 28 -27.00 -16.33 10.98
CA LEU A 28 -26.45 -15.96 9.67
C LEU A 28 -26.73 -14.49 9.33
N LEU A 29 -27.95 -14.02 9.61
CA LEU A 29 -28.33 -12.63 9.35
C LEU A 29 -27.52 -11.65 10.21
N CYS A 30 -27.30 -11.97 11.50
CA CYS A 30 -26.40 -11.22 12.36
C CYS A 30 -24.96 -11.20 11.82
N GLY A 31 -24.48 -12.31 11.25
CA GLY A 31 -23.17 -12.38 10.59
C GLY A 31 -23.08 -11.45 9.37
N VAL A 32 -24.07 -11.47 8.50
CA VAL A 32 -24.14 -10.59 7.31
C VAL A 32 -24.17 -9.13 7.72
N VAL A 33 -25.03 -8.77 8.68
CA VAL A 33 -25.11 -7.39 9.20
C VAL A 33 -23.79 -6.98 9.86
N GLY A 34 -23.17 -7.86 10.63
CA GLY A 34 -21.87 -7.59 11.25
C GLY A 34 -20.76 -7.35 10.23
N ILE A 35 -20.73 -8.11 9.14
CA ILE A 35 -19.80 -7.90 8.03
C ILE A 35 -20.09 -6.56 7.36
N TYR A 36 -21.35 -6.29 7.02
CA TYR A 36 -21.77 -5.05 6.37
C TYR A 36 -21.39 -3.80 7.18
N LEU A 37 -21.65 -3.82 8.49
CA LEU A 37 -21.30 -2.72 9.39
C LEU A 37 -19.79 -2.57 9.63
N ARG A 38 -19.01 -3.63 9.40
CA ARG A 38 -17.54 -3.62 9.53
C ARG A 38 -16.82 -3.53 8.19
N GLN A 39 -17.53 -3.29 7.09
CA GLN A 39 -16.88 -2.86 5.87
C GLN A 39 -16.19 -1.54 6.18
N ALA A 40 -14.88 -1.59 6.41
CA ALA A 40 -14.06 -0.40 6.26
C ALA A 40 -14.40 0.16 4.88
N PRO A 41 -14.50 1.50 4.71
CA PRO A 41 -14.57 2.06 3.36
C PRO A 41 -13.44 1.38 2.57
N ASP A 42 -13.72 0.97 1.33
CA ASP A 42 -12.71 0.45 0.42
C ASP A 42 -11.57 1.46 0.39
N THR A 43 -10.59 1.29 1.27
CA THR A 43 -9.29 1.90 1.12
C THR A 43 -8.88 1.34 -0.22
N PRO A 44 -8.78 2.17 -1.28
CA PRO A 44 -8.31 1.66 -2.55
C PRO A 44 -7.05 0.89 -2.19
N VAL A 45 -7.04 -0.41 -2.49
CA VAL A 45 -5.85 -1.23 -2.35
C VAL A 45 -4.80 -0.39 -3.01
N ALA A 46 -3.84 0.13 -2.23
CA ALA A 46 -2.73 0.87 -2.78
C ALA A 46 -2.16 -0.11 -3.80
N GLN A 47 -2.43 0.15 -5.08
CA GLN A 47 -1.94 -0.69 -6.14
C GLN A 47 -0.46 -0.46 -6.04
N THR A 48 0.25 -1.35 -5.33
CA THR A 48 1.69 -1.31 -5.29
C THR A 48 2.09 -1.35 -6.75
N PRO A 49 2.65 -0.27 -7.31
CA PRO A 49 2.87 -0.18 -8.75
C PRO A 49 3.66 -1.41 -9.16
N ASP A 50 3.18 -2.17 -10.16
CA ASP A 50 3.91 -3.35 -10.61
C ASP A 50 5.21 -2.89 -11.26
N LEU A 51 6.29 -2.93 -10.47
CA LEU A 51 7.59 -2.49 -10.90
C LEU A 51 8.22 -3.59 -11.75
N THR A 52 8.67 -3.21 -12.94
CA THR A 52 9.56 -4.04 -13.76
C THR A 52 10.77 -4.51 -12.93
N PRO A 53 11.43 -5.63 -13.25
CA PRO A 53 12.63 -6.08 -12.55
C PRO A 53 13.70 -4.98 -12.41
N ALA A 54 13.93 -4.19 -13.47
CA ALA A 54 14.84 -3.05 -13.45
C ALA A 54 14.35 -1.92 -12.50
N GLY A 55 13.05 -1.62 -12.49
CA GLY A 55 12.47 -0.64 -11.57
C GLY A 55 12.57 -1.07 -10.09
N ARG A 56 12.44 -2.38 -9.80
CA ARG A 56 12.66 -2.91 -8.45
C ARG A 56 14.13 -2.83 -8.03
N GLN A 57 15.05 -3.14 -8.94
CA GLN A 57 16.48 -2.97 -8.67
C GLN A 57 16.80 -1.50 -8.38
N GLN A 58 16.31 -0.59 -9.21
CA GLN A 58 16.51 0.85 -8.99
C GLN A 58 15.90 1.32 -7.67
N LEU A 59 14.72 0.82 -7.27
CA LEU A 59 14.13 1.14 -5.97
C LEU A 59 15.04 0.68 -4.83
N THR A 60 15.60 -0.52 -4.90
CA THR A 60 16.57 -1.01 -3.91
C THR A 60 17.81 -0.11 -3.84
N GLU A 61 18.34 0.31 -5.00
CA GLU A 61 19.47 1.24 -5.06
C GLU A 61 19.11 2.59 -4.42
N LEU A 62 17.90 3.11 -4.67
CA LEU A 62 17.42 4.35 -4.04
C LEU A 62 17.28 4.22 -2.52
N VAL A 63 16.84 3.08 -2.02
CA VAL A 63 16.76 2.82 -0.57
C VAL A 63 18.15 2.83 0.06
N ILE A 64 19.13 2.18 -0.59
CA ILE A 64 20.53 2.20 -0.14
C ILE A 64 21.08 3.62 -0.19
N ALA A 65 20.86 4.34 -1.29
CA ALA A 65 21.34 5.70 -1.46
C ALA A 65 20.74 6.67 -0.43
N LEU A 66 19.50 6.44 0.00
CA LEU A 66 18.85 7.23 1.04
C LEU A 66 19.54 7.04 2.40
N ASP A 67 19.93 5.81 2.73
CA ASP A 67 20.73 5.49 3.93
C ASP A 67 22.13 6.09 3.84
N GLU A 68 22.83 5.94 2.71
CA GLU A 68 24.16 6.52 2.48
C GLU A 68 24.15 8.05 2.56
N ALA A 69 23.15 8.71 1.97
CA ALA A 69 22.98 10.14 2.09
C ALA A 69 22.69 10.58 3.54
N GLY A 70 21.99 9.73 4.29
CA GLY A 70 21.79 9.88 5.73
C GLY A 70 23.11 9.91 6.50
N PHE A 71 24.05 9.03 6.15
CA PHE A 71 25.39 9.03 6.74
C PHE A 71 26.26 10.22 6.33
N MET A 72 26.06 10.73 5.11
CA MET A 72 26.78 11.90 4.60
C MET A 72 26.25 13.23 5.15
N ALA A 73 25.09 13.22 5.81
CA ALA A 73 24.50 14.42 6.37
C ALA A 73 25.43 15.05 7.43
N SER A 74 25.63 16.36 7.35
CA SER A 74 26.50 17.11 8.27
C SER A 74 25.74 18.31 8.81
N ASP A 75 25.78 18.50 10.14
CA ASP A 75 25.19 19.67 10.83
C ASP A 75 23.76 20.02 10.36
N GLY A 76 22.90 19.01 10.20
CA GLY A 76 21.50 19.17 9.79
C GLY A 76 21.28 19.52 8.31
N HIS A 77 22.33 19.43 7.48
CA HIS A 77 22.24 19.63 6.03
C HIS A 77 22.45 18.29 5.31
N TRP A 78 21.56 18.03 4.36
CA TRP A 78 21.69 16.87 3.47
C TRP A 78 22.78 17.13 2.42
N PRO A 79 23.46 16.07 1.94
CA PRO A 79 24.43 16.22 0.85
C PRO A 79 23.74 16.83 -0.38
N ALA A 80 24.47 17.65 -1.15
CA ALA A 80 23.98 18.12 -2.44
C ALA A 80 24.08 16.99 -3.49
N LEU A 81 23.34 17.10 -4.60
CA LEU A 81 23.41 16.10 -5.69
C LEU A 81 24.85 15.86 -6.17
N ALA A 82 25.62 16.93 -6.33
CA ALA A 82 27.02 16.84 -6.75
C ALA A 82 27.90 16.02 -5.79
N ALA A 83 27.59 16.01 -4.49
CA ALA A 83 28.31 15.20 -3.51
C ALA A 83 27.95 13.71 -3.64
N MET A 84 26.68 13.41 -3.93
CA MET A 84 26.21 12.05 -4.21
C MET A 84 26.89 11.48 -5.46
N GLU A 85 26.97 12.29 -6.53
CA GLU A 85 27.65 11.94 -7.77
C GLU A 85 29.15 11.70 -7.56
N GLN A 86 29.82 12.58 -6.80
CA GLN A 86 31.25 12.42 -6.47
C GLN A 86 31.54 11.20 -5.62
N ALA A 87 30.61 10.82 -4.73
CA ALA A 87 30.70 9.61 -3.92
C ALA A 87 30.36 8.33 -4.70
N LEU A 88 30.01 8.45 -5.99
CA LEU A 88 29.63 7.35 -6.88
C LEU A 88 28.40 6.55 -6.42
N ILE A 89 27.48 7.20 -5.69
CA ILE A 89 26.28 6.57 -5.14
C ILE A 89 25.23 6.32 -6.23
N PRO A 90 24.89 5.07 -6.58
CA PRO A 90 23.81 4.78 -7.51
C PRO A 90 22.43 5.09 -6.88
N PRO A 91 21.41 5.46 -7.68
CA PRO A 91 21.46 5.75 -9.11
C PRO A 91 21.89 7.19 -9.43
N PHE A 92 22.27 8.00 -8.44
CA PHE A 92 22.64 9.41 -8.65
C PHE A 92 23.87 9.57 -9.54
N SER A 93 24.85 8.68 -9.40
CA SER A 93 26.07 8.65 -10.21
C SER A 93 25.85 8.35 -11.70
N GLU A 94 24.68 7.81 -12.08
CA GLU A 94 24.31 7.54 -13.47
C GLU A 94 23.77 8.79 -14.20
N GLY A 95 23.46 9.84 -13.45
CA GLY A 95 22.98 11.12 -13.98
C GLY A 95 21.47 11.15 -14.29
N GLY A 96 21.00 12.28 -14.81
CA GLY A 96 19.58 12.53 -15.08
C GLY A 96 18.76 12.97 -13.86
N TRP A 97 19.41 13.11 -12.71
CA TRP A 97 18.80 13.61 -11.47
C TRP A 97 18.84 15.13 -11.41
N GLN A 98 17.83 15.70 -10.78
CA GLN A 98 17.69 17.12 -10.51
C GLN A 98 17.46 17.34 -9.03
N GLU A 99 18.26 18.20 -8.41
CA GLU A 99 18.01 18.68 -7.05
C GLU A 99 16.90 19.74 -7.08
N LEU A 100 15.82 19.48 -6.36
CA LEU A 100 14.69 20.42 -6.23
C LEU A 100 14.83 21.30 -4.98
N ALA A 101 15.34 20.71 -3.90
CA ALA A 101 15.63 21.36 -2.63
C ALA A 101 16.69 20.54 -1.88
N ASN A 102 17.23 21.07 -0.77
CA ASN A 102 18.23 20.34 0.02
C ASN A 102 17.69 18.98 0.47
N GLY A 103 18.35 17.89 0.04
CA GLY A 103 17.94 16.52 0.32
C GLY A 103 16.70 16.05 -0.41
N CYS A 104 16.33 16.71 -1.51
CA CYS A 104 15.21 16.34 -2.35
C CYS A 104 15.59 16.31 -3.82
N TRP A 105 15.39 15.15 -4.45
CA TRP A 105 15.80 14.91 -5.82
C TRP A 105 14.72 14.26 -6.66
N LEU A 106 14.66 14.69 -7.91
CA LEU A 106 13.77 14.16 -8.93
C LEU A 106 14.61 13.49 -10.01
N GLY A 107 14.26 12.26 -10.39
CA GLY A 107 15.04 11.51 -11.38
C GLY A 107 14.20 10.57 -12.24
N PRO A 108 14.79 10.03 -13.30
CA PRO A 108 14.12 9.15 -14.24
C PRO A 108 13.96 7.75 -13.66
N ARG A 109 12.92 7.04 -14.11
CA ARG A 109 12.77 5.62 -13.87
C ARG A 109 13.42 4.80 -14.98
N VAL A 110 14.25 3.84 -14.61
CA VAL A 110 14.92 2.94 -15.56
C VAL A 110 13.88 2.13 -16.34
N GLY A 111 13.96 2.22 -17.68
CA GLY A 111 13.07 1.50 -18.59
C GLY A 111 11.67 2.12 -18.76
N GLN A 112 11.38 3.26 -18.14
CA GLN A 112 10.13 4.00 -18.32
C GLN A 112 10.40 5.52 -18.42
N PRO A 113 10.51 6.08 -19.64
CA PRO A 113 10.96 7.46 -19.84
C PRO A 113 10.00 8.51 -19.30
N ASP A 114 8.70 8.19 -19.23
CA ASP A 114 7.67 9.11 -18.75
C ASP A 114 7.46 9.03 -17.23
N ALA A 115 8.05 8.03 -16.57
CA ALA A 115 7.91 7.80 -15.14
C ALA A 115 9.11 8.34 -14.36
N ARG A 116 8.85 8.88 -13.17
CA ARG A 116 9.85 9.59 -12.36
C ARG A 116 9.84 9.14 -10.90
N TRP A 117 11.01 9.22 -10.30
CA TRP A 117 11.24 9.04 -8.87
C TRP A 117 11.41 10.39 -8.20
N LEU A 118 10.81 10.54 -7.03
CA LEU A 118 11.06 11.64 -6.11
C LEU A 118 11.63 11.07 -4.82
N VAL A 119 12.82 11.51 -4.44
CA VAL A 119 13.51 11.10 -3.23
C VAL A 119 13.51 12.27 -2.27
N SER A 120 13.05 12.07 -1.03
CA SER A 120 13.02 13.10 0.00
C SER A 120 13.66 12.56 1.27
N LEU A 121 14.87 13.04 1.58
CA LEU A 121 15.55 12.75 2.85
C LEU A 121 14.86 13.36 4.07
N PRO A 122 14.35 14.61 4.04
CA PRO A 122 13.60 15.16 5.16
C PRO A 122 12.39 14.30 5.56
N ALA A 123 11.70 13.72 4.57
CA ALA A 123 10.58 12.81 4.78
C ALA A 123 10.99 11.34 4.96
N ASN A 124 12.29 11.03 4.79
CA ASN A 124 12.83 9.68 4.74
C ASN A 124 12.01 8.75 3.84
N ALA A 125 11.71 9.22 2.62
CA ALA A 125 10.73 8.61 1.75
C ALA A 125 11.14 8.66 0.27
N ILE A 126 10.71 7.64 -0.47
CA ILE A 126 10.83 7.54 -1.92
C ILE A 126 9.40 7.53 -2.48
N PHE A 127 9.16 8.30 -3.52
CA PHE A 127 7.86 8.37 -4.18
C PHE A 127 8.00 8.07 -5.67
N LEU A 128 6.99 7.39 -6.21
CA LEU A 128 6.81 7.18 -7.64
C LEU A 128 5.72 8.13 -8.16
N ASP A 129 5.88 8.65 -9.36
CA ASP A 129 4.84 9.47 -9.98
C ASP A 129 3.55 8.67 -10.24
N GLY A 130 2.41 9.27 -9.90
CA GLY A 130 1.09 8.75 -10.25
C GLY A 130 0.60 9.31 -11.59
N GLU A 131 -0.51 8.76 -12.11
CA GLU A 131 -1.10 9.15 -13.42
C GLU A 131 -1.44 10.65 -13.55
N GLU A 132 -1.58 11.37 -12.43
CA GLU A 132 -1.90 12.80 -12.40
C GLU A 132 -0.73 13.70 -11.94
N ALA A 133 0.47 13.15 -11.75
CA ALA A 133 1.63 13.90 -11.28
C ALA A 133 2.15 14.87 -12.36
N SER A 134 1.61 16.09 -12.37
CA SER A 134 2.04 17.16 -13.28
C SER A 134 2.85 18.23 -12.55
N GLY A 135 3.87 18.77 -13.22
CA GLY A 135 4.72 19.84 -12.68
C GLY A 135 5.91 19.37 -11.83
N ILE A 136 6.49 20.31 -11.09
CA ILE A 136 7.57 20.09 -10.12
C ILE A 136 6.91 19.76 -8.77
N PRO A 137 7.15 18.59 -8.19
CA PRO A 137 6.51 18.19 -6.94
C PRO A 137 7.04 18.96 -5.73
N ASP A 138 6.21 19.08 -4.68
CA ASP A 138 6.66 19.46 -3.35
C ASP A 138 7.36 18.27 -2.69
N CYS A 139 8.56 18.53 -2.15
CA CYS A 139 9.41 17.55 -1.48
C CYS A 139 8.87 17.04 -0.13
N THR A 140 7.92 17.75 0.46
CA THR A 140 7.35 17.39 1.78
C THR A 140 5.99 16.73 1.68
N THR A 141 5.13 17.23 0.78
CA THR A 141 3.79 16.68 0.56
C THR A 141 3.49 16.53 -0.94
N PRO A 142 4.15 15.59 -1.64
CA PRO A 142 3.94 15.41 -3.08
C PRO A 142 2.55 14.81 -3.36
N LEU A 143 1.58 15.69 -3.65
CA LEU A 143 0.22 15.31 -4.06
C LEU A 143 0.26 14.52 -5.37
N HIS A 144 -0.53 13.45 -5.47
CA HIS A 144 -0.61 12.52 -6.62
C HIS A 144 0.65 11.66 -6.84
N TRP A 145 1.57 11.63 -5.88
CA TRP A 145 2.70 10.70 -5.88
C TRP A 145 2.40 9.52 -4.95
N ILE A 146 2.89 8.35 -5.34
CA ILE A 146 2.71 7.10 -4.62
C ILE A 146 3.91 6.90 -3.72
N LEU A 147 3.69 6.81 -2.41
CA LEU A 147 4.75 6.48 -1.46
C LEU A 147 5.22 5.05 -1.70
N MET A 148 6.52 4.91 -1.96
CA MET A 148 7.19 3.64 -2.16
C MET A 148 7.99 3.37 -0.90
N THR A 149 7.40 2.58 -0.01
CA THR A 149 8.11 2.08 1.15
C THR A 149 9.15 1.05 0.72
N PRO A 150 10.35 1.02 1.32
CA PRO A 150 11.25 -0.11 1.21
C PRO A 150 10.59 -1.43 1.64
#